data_AF-X0VTH7-F1
#
_entry.id   AF-X0VTH7-F1
#
_cell.length_a   1.000
_cell.length_b   1.000
_cell.length_c   1.000
_cell.angle_alpha   90.00
_cell.angle_beta   90.00
_cell.angle_gamma   90.00
#
_symmetry.space_group_name_H-M   'P 1'
#
loop_
_entity.id
_entity.type
_entity.pdbx_description
1 polymer ?
#
loop_
_entity_poly.entity_id
_entity_poly.type
_entity_poly.pdbx_seq_one_letter_code
_entity_poly.pdbx_strand_id
1 'polypeptide(L)' 'MAHGLASILDECLAALSRGESLEACLARYPQHAEELRTHLLLAQRLSLTPRH' A
#
# COMPACT_ATOMS: atom_id res chain seq x y z
N MET A 1 18.83 -4.25 -5.99
CA MET A 1 17.69 -3.98 -6.88
C MET A 1 16.52 -4.88 -6.49
N ALA A 2 15.74 -4.50 -5.48
CA ALA A 2 14.54 -5.25 -5.08
C ALA A 2 13.33 -4.54 -5.68
N HIS A 3 12.95 -4.90 -6.90
CA HIS A 3 11.76 -4.38 -7.59
C HIS A 3 10.47 -5.10 -7.17
N GLY A 4 10.49 -5.82 -6.03
CA GLY A 4 9.36 -6.56 -5.49
C GLY A 4 8.80 -5.87 -4.25
N LEU A 5 7.47 -5.88 -4.12
CA LEU A 5 6.66 -5.30 -3.05
C LEU A 5 6.75 -3.77 -2.85
N ALA A 6 7.95 -3.19 -2.79
CA ALA A 6 8.13 -1.75 -2.58
C ALA A 6 7.48 -0.91 -3.70
N SER A 7 7.66 -1.30 -4.96
CA SER A 7 7.02 -0.62 -6.10
C SER A 7 5.50 -0.81 -6.10
N ILE A 8 5.01 -1.98 -5.66
CA ILE A 8 3.58 -2.26 -5.57
C ILE A 8 2.92 -1.42 -4.46
N LEU A 9 3.62 -1.28 -3.33
CA LEU A 9 3.22 -0.39 -2.24
C LEU A 9 3.17 1.07 -2.68
N ASP A 10 4.21 1.54 -3.39
CA ASP A 10 4.25 2.91 -3.90
C ASP A 10 3.11 3.18 -4.90
N GLU A 11 2.84 2.25 -5.83
CA GLU A 11 1.70 2.33 -6.72
C GLU A 11 0.37 2.39 -5.96
N CYS A 12 0.20 1.52 -4.95
CA CYS A 12 -1.03 1.54 -4.16
C CYS A 12 -1.20 2.80 -3.32
N LEU A 13 -0.11 3.35 -2.78
CA LEU A 13 -0.14 4.64 -2.09
C LEU A 13 -0.48 5.79 -3.04
N ALA A 14 0.09 5.78 -4.26
CA ALA A 14 -0.22 6.76 -5.29
C ALA A 14 -1.68 6.66 -5.76
N ALA A 15 -2.20 5.44 -5.91
CA ALA A 15 -3.60 5.19 -6.25
C ALA A 15 -4.54 5.67 -5.14
N LEU A 16 -4.26 5.35 -3.88
CA LEU A 16 -4.99 5.85 -2.72
C LEU A 16 -4.99 7.38 -2.66
N SER A 17 -3.84 8.03 -2.91
CA SER A 17 -3.72 9.49 -2.93
C SER A 17 -4.52 10.14 -4.07
N ARG A 18 -4.80 9.41 -5.16
CA ARG A 18 -5.67 9.86 -6.27
C ARG A 18 -7.15 9.67 -5.97
N GLY A 19 -7.51 9.07 -4.82
CA GLY A 19 -8.87 8.74 -4.44
C GLY A 19 -9.33 7.35 -4.86
N GLU A 20 -8.43 6.49 -5.34
CA GLU A 20 -8.73 5.09 -5.63
C GLU A 20 -8.86 4.30 -4.31
N SER A 21 -9.81 3.36 -4.24
CA SER A 21 -10.02 2.58 -3.02
C SER A 21 -8.92 1.54 -2.82
N LEU A 22 -8.54 1.30 -1.55
CA LEU A 22 -7.60 0.24 -1.15
C LEU A 22 -7.98 -1.12 -1.77
N GLU A 23 -9.29 -1.43 -1.77
CA GLU A 23 -9.83 -2.67 -2.31
C GLU A 23 -9.57 -2.83 -3.81
N ALA A 24 -9.64 -1.74 -4.59
CA ALA A 24 -9.34 -1.77 -6.02
C ALA A 24 -7.84 -2.02 -6.27
N CYS A 25 -6.98 -1.49 -5.40
CA CYS A 25 -5.55 -1.75 -5.49
C CYS A 25 -5.18 -3.17 -5.08
N LEU A 26 -5.81 -3.70 -4.02
CA LEU A 26 -5.66 -5.08 -3.60
C LEU A 26 -6.21 -6.07 -4.65
N ALA A 27 -7.25 -5.69 -5.38
CA ALA A 27 -7.81 -6.50 -6.48
C ALA A 27 -6.85 -6.62 -7.68
N ARG A 28 -5.93 -5.66 -7.88
CA ARG A 28 -4.86 -5.78 -8.90
C ARG A 28 -3.78 -6.79 -8.50
N TYR A 29 -3.60 -7.03 -7.20
CA TYR A 29 -2.57 -7.94 -6.67
C TYR A 29 -3.16 -8.96 -5.69
N PRO A 30 -4.06 -9.84 -6.15
CA PRO A 30 -4.74 -10.80 -5.28
C PRO A 30 -3.78 -11.77 -4.58
N GLN A 31 -2.67 -12.14 -5.23
CA GLN A 31 -1.63 -12.99 -4.64
C GLN A 31 -0.90 -12.35 -3.45
N HIS A 32 -0.86 -11.01 -3.40
CA HIS A 32 -0.21 -10.26 -2.32
C HIS A 32 -1.23 -9.51 -1.46
N ALA A 33 -2.53 -9.67 -1.68
CA ALA A 33 -3.55 -8.82 -1.08
C ALA A 33 -3.58 -8.88 0.46
N GLU A 34 -3.45 -10.06 1.06
CA GLU A 34 -3.39 -10.18 2.53
C GLU A 34 -2.14 -9.53 3.12
N GLU A 35 -0.99 -9.74 2.48
CA GLU A 35 0.28 -9.19 2.94
C GLU A 35 0.32 -7.65 2.76
N LEU A 36 -0.10 -7.17 1.57
CA LEU A 36 -0.25 -5.76 1.24
C LEU A 36 -1.22 -5.07 2.19
N ARG A 37 -2.35 -5.69 2.52
CA ARG A 37 -3.33 -5.11 3.43
C ARG A 37 -2.70 -4.86 4.79
N THR A 38 -1.98 -5.84 5.32
CA THR A 38 -1.28 -5.72 6.61
C THR A 38 -0.22 -4.63 6.56
N HIS A 39 0.58 -4.60 5.49
CA HIS A 39 1.66 -3.62 5.33
C HIS A 39 1.13 -2.21 5.11
N LEU A 40 0.06 -2.03 4.34
CA LEU A 40 -0.60 -0.74 4.10
C LEU A 40 -1.29 -0.21 5.35
N LEU A 41 -1.91 -1.08 6.17
CA LEU A 41 -2.46 -0.71 7.48
C LEU A 41 -1.35 -0.23 8.42
N LEU A 42 -0.24 -0.95 8.46
CA LEU A 42 0.91 -0.58 9.29
C LEU A 42 1.54 0.74 8.80
N ALA A 43 1.72 0.88 7.49
CA ALA A 43 2.25 2.08 6.86
C ALA A 43 1.35 3.30 7.13
N GLN A 44 0.02 3.19 6.96
CA GLN A 44 -0.92 4.25 7.32
C GLN A 44 -0.78 4.67 8.78
N ARG A 45 -0.68 3.70 9.69
CA ARG A 45 -0.55 3.95 11.12
C ARG A 45 0.78 4.65 11.45
N LEU A 46 1.85 4.35 10.72
CA LEU A 46 3.15 5.03 10.82
C LEU A 46 3.15 6.42 10.16
N SER A 47 2.44 6.59 9.04
CA SER A 47 2.27 7.90 8.40
C SER A 47 1.48 8.88 9.29
N LEU A 48 0.57 8.36 10.11
CA LEU A 48 -0.17 9.13 11.11
C LEU A 48 0.66 9.48 12.36
N THR A 49 1.81 8.83 12.57
CA THR A 49 2.80 9.30 13.55
C THR A 49 3.72 10.32 12.89
N PRO A 50 3.53 11.64 13.13
CA PRO A 50 4.46 12.64 12.64
C PRO A 50 5.84 12.32 13.22
N ARG A 51 6.78 11.97 12.34
CA ARG A 51 8.20 11.89 12.70
C ARG A 51 8.69 13.33 12.84
N HIS A 52 8.75 13.81 14.08
CA HIS A 52 9.40 15.07 14.46
C HIS A 52 10.92 14.91 14.48
#